data_AF-A0A158D632-F1
#
_entry.id   AF-A0A158D632-F1
#
_cell.length_a   1.000
_cell.length_b   1.000
_cell.length_c   1.000
_cell.angle_alpha   90.00
_cell.angle_beta   90.00
_cell.angle_gamma   90.00
#
_symmetry.space_group_name_H-M   'P 1'
#
loop_
_entity.id
_entity.type
_entity.pdbx_description
1 polymer ?
#
loop_
_entity_poly.entity_id
_entity_poly.type
_entity_poly.pdbx_seq_one_letter_code
_entity_poly.pdbx_strand_id
1 'polypeptide(L)' 'MSCCRRNRTVALTEWHRVAVRYSGGRTLAVTGPVTGSEYIVSGARRIVWMDPRDALVLTRTRLFSLDGAAPGHTSGA' A
#
# COMPACT_ATOMS: atom_id res chain seq x y z
N MET A 1 -33.44 -2.93 -2.93
CA MET A 1 -32.51 -3.43 -3.98
C MET A 1 -31.10 -3.39 -3.41
N SER A 2 -30.58 -4.56 -3.04
CA SER A 2 -29.30 -4.73 -2.36
C SER A 2 -28.12 -4.37 -3.27
N CYS A 3 -27.59 -3.16 -3.15
CA CYS A 3 -26.27 -2.82 -3.66
C CYS A 3 -25.22 -3.36 -2.68
N CYS A 4 -25.07 -4.69 -2.63
CA CYS A 4 -23.95 -5.33 -1.97
C CYS A 4 -22.69 -4.80 -2.64
N ARG A 5 -21.98 -3.86 -1.97
CA ARG A 5 -20.58 -3.56 -2.29
C ARG A 5 -19.86 -4.90 -2.31
N ARG A 6 -19.56 -5.39 -3.51
CA ARG A 6 -18.76 -6.59 -3.70
C ARG A 6 -17.43 -6.30 -3.03
N ASN A 7 -17.30 -6.82 -1.82
CA ASN A 7 -16.04 -6.94 -1.13
C ASN A 7 -15.24 -7.94 -1.97
N ARG A 8 -14.62 -7.45 -3.06
CA ARG A 8 -13.70 -8.23 -3.88
C ARG A 8 -12.48 -8.46 -3.01
N THR A 9 -12.53 -9.55 -2.25
CA THR A 9 -11.35 -10.16 -1.67
C THR A 9 -10.50 -10.64 -2.83
N VAL A 10 -9.68 -9.73 -3.38
CA VAL A 10 -8.68 -10.09 -4.38
C VAL A 10 -7.60 -10.84 -3.63
N ALA A 11 -7.37 -12.10 -3.99
CA ALA A 11 -6.17 -12.80 -3.54
C ALA A 11 -4.98 -12.00 -4.05
N LEU A 12 -4.27 -11.33 -3.13
CA LEU A 12 -3.06 -10.59 -3.44
C LEU A 12 -2.00 -11.62 -3.88
N THR A 13 -1.95 -11.89 -5.18
CA THR A 13 -0.87 -12.68 -5.76
C THR A 13 0.42 -11.87 -5.74
N GLU A 14 1.54 -12.53 -5.99
CA GLU A 14 2.90 -11.96 -6.03
C GLU A 14 3.10 -10.77 -6.99
N TRP A 15 2.11 -10.49 -7.85
CA TRP A 15 2.13 -9.36 -8.79
C TRP A 15 1.30 -8.16 -8.33
N HIS A 16 0.67 -8.20 -7.16
CA HIS A 16 -0.17 -7.10 -6.68
C HIS A 16 0.64 -6.11 -5.84
N ARG A 17 0.30 -4.83 -5.96
CA ARG A 17 0.75 -3.78 -5.05
C ARG A 17 -0.43 -3.26 -4.25
N VAL A 18 -0.16 -2.79 -3.04
CA VAL A 18 -1.17 -2.17 -2.19
C VAL A 18 -0.86 -0.69 -2.01
N ALA A 19 -1.91 0.12 -2.12
CA ALA A 19 -1.85 1.54 -1.80
C ALA A 19 -1.94 1.67 -0.29
N VAL A 20 -0.95 2.32 0.30
CA VAL A 20 -0.87 2.62 1.72
C VAL A 20 -0.93 4.12 1.90
N ARG A 21 -1.82 4.57 2.77
CA ARG A 21 -1.98 5.96 3.18
C ARG A 21 -1.20 6.22 4.47
N TYR A 22 -0.26 7.16 4.40
CA TYR A 22 0.46 7.71 5.53
C TYR A 22 -0.34 8.86 6.16
N SER A 23 -0.58 8.77 7.47
CA SER A 23 -1.35 9.76 8.22
C SER A 23 -0.50 10.86 8.86
N GLY A 24 0.83 10.75 8.80
CA GLY A 24 1.72 11.78 9.33
C GLY A 24 1.85 13.01 8.44
N GLY A 25 2.49 14.04 8.97
CA GLY A 25 2.71 15.32 8.27
C GLY A 25 4.12 15.52 7.72
N ARG A 26 5.12 14.78 8.22
CA ARG A 26 6.53 14.96 7.87
C ARG A 26 6.95 14.01 6.75
N THR A 27 7.98 14.38 6.00
CA THR A 27 8.62 13.45 5.07
C THR A 27 9.33 12.35 5.86
N LEU A 28 9.09 11.09 5.48
CA LEU A 28 9.63 9.91 6.09
C LEU A 28 10.08 8.94 4.99
N ALA A 29 11.32 8.47 5.07
CA ALA A 29 11.80 7.34 4.30
C ALA A 29 11.61 6.07 5.13
N VAL A 30 10.99 5.06 4.54
CA VAL A 30 10.66 3.79 5.19
C VAL A 30 11.24 2.67 4.37
N THR A 31 12.10 1.87 4.98
CA THR A 31 12.57 0.62 4.40
C THR A 31 11.54 -0.48 4.66
N GLY A 32 11.14 -1.16 3.59
CA GLY A 32 10.26 -2.32 3.62
C GLY A 32 10.88 -3.43 4.46
N PRO A 33 10.24 -3.86 5.56
CA PRO A 33 10.83 -4.83 6.48
C PRO A 33 10.95 -6.24 5.89
N VAL A 34 10.22 -6.55 4.80
CA VAL A 34 10.23 -7.87 4.16
C VAL A 34 11.05 -7.83 2.87
N THR A 35 10.83 -6.83 2.01
CA THR A 35 11.49 -6.77 0.69
C THR A 35 12.78 -5.93 0.69
N GLY A 36 12.98 -5.09 1.70
CA GLY A 36 14.06 -4.09 1.71
C GLY A 36 13.80 -2.88 0.82
N SER A 37 12.65 -2.79 0.15
CA SER A 37 12.31 -1.67 -0.76
C SER A 37 12.21 -0.35 -0.01
N GLU A 38 12.70 0.75 -0.60
CA GLU A 38 12.60 2.07 0.03
C GLU A 38 11.33 2.80 -0.43
N TYR A 39 10.58 3.34 0.53
CA TYR A 39 9.34 4.05 0.31
C TYR A 39 9.42 5.44 0.94
N ILE A 40 9.17 6.47 0.13
CA ILE A 40 9.16 7.86 0.60
C ILE A 40 7.71 8.33 0.71
N VAL A 41 7.31 8.73 1.92
CA VAL A 41 5.99 9.32 2.19
C VAL A 41 6.15 10.72 2.73
N SER A 42 5.18 11.59 2.46
CA SER A 42 5.18 12.96 2.99
C SER A 42 3.76 13.49 3.19
N GLY A 43 3.63 14.62 3.89
CA GLY A 43 2.34 15.29 4.07
C GLY A 43 1.68 15.71 2.75
N ALA A 44 2.46 15.91 1.68
CA ALA A 44 1.96 16.18 0.32
C ALA A 44 1.71 14.90 -0.50
N ARG A 45 2.52 13.86 -0.28
CA ARG A 45 2.42 12.55 -0.96
C ARG A 45 2.09 11.47 0.06
N ARG A 46 0.81 11.43 0.44
CA ARG A 46 0.32 10.55 1.51
C ARG A 46 0.04 9.13 1.05
N ILE A 47 -0.17 8.89 -0.24
CA ILE A 47 -0.45 7.56 -0.77
C ILE A 47 0.78 7.04 -1.50
N VAL A 48 1.20 5.82 -1.16
CA VAL A 48 2.34 5.13 -1.76
C VAL A 48 1.97 3.69 -2.10
N TRP A 49 2.45 3.20 -3.24
CA TRP A 49 2.29 1.82 -3.65
C TRP A 49 3.44 0.99 -3.08
N MET A 50 3.10 -0.01 -2.28
CA MET A 50 4.04 -0.87 -1.58
C MET A 50 3.80 -2.34 -1.93
N ASP A 51 4.81 -3.16 -1.66
CA ASP A 51 4.61 -4.60 -1.59
C ASP A 51 3.57 -4.94 -0.49
N PRO A 52 2.63 -5.87 -0.74
CA PRO A 52 1.64 -6.29 0.25
C PRO A 52 2.25 -6.74 1.59
N ARG A 53 3.41 -7.40 1.55
CA ARG A 53 4.09 -7.93 2.74
C ARG A 53 4.68 -6.81 3.58
N ASP A 54 5.30 -5.82 2.95
CA ASP A 54 5.82 -4.64 3.64
C ASP A 54 4.68 -3.80 4.24
N ALA A 55 3.64 -3.56 3.46
CA ALA A 55 2.46 -2.80 3.88
C ALA A 55 1.76 -3.43 5.09
N LEU A 56 1.64 -4.76 5.13
CA LEU A 56 1.03 -5.48 6.25
C LEU A 56 1.79 -5.25 7.55
N VAL A 57 3.12 -5.19 7.48
CA VAL A 57 3.95 -4.90 8.66
C VAL A 57 3.83 -3.43 9.05
N LEU A 58 3.91 -2.51 8.08
CA LEU A 58 3.87 -1.07 8.34
C LEU A 58 2.53 -0.59 8.90
N THR A 59 1.42 -1.16 8.44
CA THR A 59 0.06 -0.82 8.92
C THR A 59 -0.16 -1.16 10.39
N ARG A 60 0.64 -2.03 10.99
CA ARG A 60 0.61 -2.31 12.44
C ARG A 60 1.03 -1.11 13.30
N THR A 61 1.80 -0.18 12.73
CA THR A 61 2.29 1.01 13.45
C THR A 61 1.24 2.12 13.61
N ARG A 62 0.03 1.95 13.05
CA ARG A 62 -1.07 2.95 13.03
C ARG A 62 -0.77 4.27 12.30
N LEU A 63 0.47 4.50 11.86
CA LEU A 63 0.85 5.61 10.98
C LEU A 63 0.49 5.36 9.51
N PHE A 64 0.24 4.09 9.17
CA PHE A 64 -0.06 3.64 7.82
C PHE A 64 -1.40 2.92 7.81
N SER A 65 -2.20 3.16 6.78
CA SER A 65 -3.52 2.54 6.59
C SER A 65 -3.64 2.02 5.17
N LEU A 66 -4.27 0.86 4.98
CA LEU A 66 -4.54 0.33 3.64
C LEU A 66 -5.62 1.17 2.96
N ASP A 67 -5.31 1.63 1.74
CA ASP A 67 -6.21 2.46 0.92
C ASP A 67 -6.84 1.63 -0.21
N GLY A 68 -6.07 0.69 -0.79
CA GLY A 68 -6.55 -0.20 -1.84
C GLY A 68 -5.48 -1.16 -2.34
N ALA A 69 -5.84 -1.99 -3.31
CA ALA A 69 -4.93 -2.91 -3.99
C ALA A 69 -5.12 -2.80 -5.51
N ALA A 70 -4.02 -2.86 -6.25
CA ALA A 70 -4.03 -2.90 -7.71
C ALA A 70 -3.04 -3.96 -8.21
N PRO A 71 -3.32 -4.62 -9.34
CA PRO A 71 -2.32 -5.40 -10.04
C PRO A 71 -1.14 -4.48 -10.39
N GLY A 72 0.07 -4.90 -10.05
CA GLY A 72 1.31 -4.25 -10.42
C GLY A 72 1.56 -4.47 -11.90
N HIS A 73 0.81 -3.80 -12.76
CA HIS A 73 1.16 -3.72 -14.17
C HIS A 73 2.45 -2.91 -14.29
N THR A 74 3.54 -3.59 -14.60
CA THR A 74 4.57 -3.03 -15.47
C THR A 74 3.87 -2.61 -16.76
N SER A 75 3.53 -1.33 -16.88
CA SER A 75 3.24 -0.76 -18.19
C SER A 75 4.58 -0.56 -18.90
N GLY A 76 4.78 -1.28 -20.00
CA GLY A 76 5.86 -1.11 -20.98
C GLY A 76 7.03 -2.09 -20.79
N ALA A 77 7.50 -2.81 -21.82
CA ALA A 77 7.23 -2.76 -23.26
C ALA A 77 7.49 -4.15 -23.88
#